data_AF-A0A7S3Y8S9-F1
#
_entry.id   AF-A0A7S3Y8S9-F1
#
_cell.length_a   1.000
_cell.length_b   1.000
_cell.length_c   1.000
_cell.angle_alpha   90.00
_cell.angle_beta   90.00
_cell.angle_gamma   90.00
#
_symmetry.space_group_name_H-M   'P 1'
#
loop_
_entity.id
_entity.type
_entity.pdbx_description
1 polymer ?
#
loop_
_entity_poly.entity_id
_entity_poly.type
_entity_poly.pdbx_seq_one_letter_code
_entity_poly.pdbx_strand_id
1 'polypeptide(L)'
;MDGENDGLIADFATRGVWERSRDCLFDTRIVHAGSPGRASRGISYSSVLNSQARLKINKYKVAAEERRATFCPLIITVDGVAHASFQAFLRRVSAQLSAKWRRPLSSVTNWVRVRMQISLIRAVDLRLRGSRLKWTSSGFEDGAGLPFLGQ
;
A
#
# COMPACT_ATOMS: atom_id res chain seq x y z
N MET A 1 12.74 15.84 27.32
CA MET A 1 12.61 15.90 25.84
C MET A 1 12.07 14.56 25.43
N ASP A 2 10.74 14.45 25.43
CA ASP A 2 10.04 13.20 25.22
C ASP A 2 10.09 12.90 23.73
N GLY A 3 11.10 12.12 23.34
CA GLY A 3 11.20 11.59 21.99
C GLY A 3 10.01 10.68 21.76
N GLU A 4 9.00 11.23 21.09
CA GLU A 4 7.90 10.48 20.51
C GLU A 4 8.52 9.40 19.62
N ASN A 5 8.63 8.21 20.19
CA ASN A 5 9.10 7.02 19.52
C ASN A 5 7.95 6.61 18.59
N ASP A 6 7.73 7.40 17.53
CA ASP A 6 6.73 7.14 16.51
C ASP A 6 7.19 5.88 15.75
N GLY A 7 6.85 4.73 16.33
CA GLY A 7 7.33 3.44 15.91
C GLY A 7 7.00 3.24 14.43
N LEU A 8 7.97 2.78 13.64
CA LEU A 8 7.72 2.48 12.24
C LEU A 8 6.70 1.34 12.12
N ILE A 9 5.49 1.69 11.70
CA ILE A 9 4.39 0.77 11.39
C ILE A 9 4.36 0.55 9.87
N ALA A 10 4.32 -0.73 9.48
CA ALA A 10 4.08 -1.18 8.11
C ALA A 10 2.59 -1.57 7.97
N ASP A 11 2.05 -1.53 6.75
CA ASP A 11 0.64 -1.89 6.51
C ASP A 11 0.36 -3.35 6.85
N PHE A 12 1.27 -4.25 6.44
CA PHE A 12 1.19 -5.67 6.76
C PHE A 12 2.55 -6.36 6.62
N ALA A 13 2.62 -7.58 7.16
CA ALA A 13 3.81 -8.43 7.11
C ALA A 13 3.45 -9.85 6.71
N THR A 14 4.32 -10.48 5.92
CA THR A 14 4.17 -11.90 5.53
C THR A 14 5.51 -12.60 5.58
N ARG A 15 5.55 -13.78 6.21
CA ARG A 15 6.75 -14.62 6.30
C ARG A 15 7.00 -15.39 5.02
N GLY A 16 8.27 -15.55 4.64
CA GLY A 16 8.65 -16.46 3.56
C GLY A 16 8.44 -15.88 2.16
N VAL A 17 8.13 -14.58 2.03
CA VAL A 17 7.87 -14.00 0.72
C VAL A 17 9.14 -14.02 -0.11
N TRP A 18 10.21 -13.33 0.27
CA TRP A 18 11.45 -13.30 -0.55
C TRP A 18 12.45 -14.38 -0.15
N GLU A 19 12.66 -14.53 1.16
CA GLU A 19 13.60 -15.48 1.76
C GLU A 19 12.83 -16.44 2.67
N ARG A 20 13.24 -17.71 2.72
CA ARG A 20 12.61 -18.71 3.61
C ARG A 20 12.77 -18.27 5.07
N SER A 21 11.70 -18.44 5.85
CA SER A 21 11.65 -18.12 7.29
C SER A 21 11.98 -16.67 7.67
N ARG A 22 12.03 -15.75 6.71
CA ARG A 22 12.24 -14.32 6.93
C ARG A 22 10.94 -13.55 6.72
N ASP A 23 10.66 -12.59 7.61
CA ASP A 23 9.49 -11.74 7.47
C ASP A 23 9.72 -10.68 6.40
N CYS A 24 8.69 -10.40 5.60
CA CYS A 24 8.68 -9.30 4.66
C CYS A 24 7.63 -8.28 5.08
N LEU A 25 8.07 -7.04 5.30
CA LEU A 25 7.23 -5.90 5.67
C LEU A 25 6.83 -5.15 4.41
N PHE A 26 5.54 -4.84 4.30
CA PHE A 26 4.96 -4.15 3.15
C PHE A 26 4.30 -2.85 3.57
N ASP A 27 4.48 -1.83 2.74
CA ASP A 27 3.87 -0.53 2.93
C ASP A 27 3.43 0.03 1.56
N THR A 28 2.15 0.30 1.41
CA THR A 28 1.47 0.58 0.14
C THR A 28 1.39 2.08 -0.12
N ARG A 29 1.58 2.51 -1.37
CA ARG A 29 1.39 3.92 -1.75
C ARG A 29 0.78 4.03 -3.14
N ILE A 30 -0.34 4.73 -3.20
CA ILE A 30 -0.99 5.11 -4.44
C ILE A 30 -0.52 6.51 -4.83
N VAL A 31 -0.05 6.69 -6.06
CA VAL A 31 0.57 7.94 -6.53
C VAL A 31 -0.12 8.47 -7.79
N HIS A 32 -0.44 9.75 -7.83
CA HIS A 32 -0.93 10.38 -9.07
C HIS A 32 0.23 10.81 -9.98
N ALA A 33 0.89 9.85 -10.63
CA ALA A 33 2.08 10.13 -11.46
C ALA A 33 1.78 11.06 -12.66
N GLY A 34 0.61 10.90 -13.30
CA GLY A 34 0.16 11.70 -14.44
C GLY A 34 -0.43 13.08 -14.09
N SER A 35 -0.20 13.61 -12.89
CA SER A 35 -0.72 14.93 -12.52
C SER A 35 -0.24 16.03 -13.48
N PRO A 36 -1.07 17.05 -13.82
CA PRO A 36 -0.71 18.09 -14.78
C PRO A 36 0.63 18.76 -14.52
N GLY A 37 0.95 19.06 -13.25
CA GLY A 37 2.23 19.69 -12.88
C GLY A 37 3.47 18.79 -13.04
N ARG A 38 3.30 17.45 -13.03
CA ARG A 38 4.40 16.51 -13.34
C ARG A 38 4.53 16.31 -14.84
N ALA A 39 3.40 16.23 -15.53
CA ALA A 39 3.35 16.11 -16.98
C ALA A 39 3.99 17.33 -17.68
N SER A 40 3.67 18.56 -17.23
CA SER A 40 4.25 19.80 -17.77
C SER A 40 5.78 19.89 -17.57
N ARG A 41 6.30 19.18 -16.57
CA ARG A 41 7.74 19.07 -16.28
C ARG A 41 8.43 17.89 -16.97
N GLY A 42 7.71 17.15 -17.81
CA GLY A 42 8.23 15.97 -18.50
C GLY A 42 8.65 14.82 -17.58
N ILE A 43 8.11 14.75 -16.35
CA ILE A 43 8.49 13.72 -15.39
C ILE A 43 7.79 12.41 -15.76
N SER A 44 8.57 11.37 -16.08
CA SER A 44 8.04 10.05 -16.42
C SER A 44 7.44 9.32 -15.23
N TYR A 45 6.49 8.41 -15.50
CA TYR A 45 5.87 7.54 -14.49
C TYR A 45 6.91 6.71 -13.74
N SER A 46 7.90 6.16 -14.46
CA SER A 46 8.97 5.37 -13.87
C SER A 46 9.82 6.18 -12.88
N SER A 47 10.14 7.43 -13.23
CA SER A 47 10.87 8.34 -12.33
C SER A 47 10.10 8.61 -11.04
N VAL A 48 8.80 8.89 -11.15
CA VAL A 48 7.92 9.09 -9.98
C VAL A 48 7.89 7.84 -9.11
N LEU A 49 7.64 6.67 -9.70
CA LEU A 49 7.56 5.40 -8.98
C LEU A 49 8.88 5.06 -8.25
N ASN A 50 10.01 5.21 -8.93
CA ASN A 50 11.34 4.95 -8.36
C ASN A 50 11.65 5.91 -7.21
N SER A 51 11.35 7.20 -7.38
CA SER A 51 11.50 8.21 -6.34
C SER A 51 10.67 7.86 -5.09
N GLN A 52 9.40 7.51 -5.29
CA GLN A 52 8.49 7.16 -4.18
C GLN A 52 8.90 5.86 -3.48
N ALA A 53 9.37 4.86 -4.23
CA ALA A 53 9.93 3.63 -3.67
C ALA A 53 11.18 3.93 -2.83
N ARG A 54 12.10 4.77 -3.34
CA ARG A 54 13.33 5.15 -2.63
C ARG A 54 13.03 5.86 -1.31
N LEU A 55 12.04 6.75 -1.27
CA LEU A 55 11.61 7.41 -0.04
C LEU A 55 11.16 6.39 1.03
N LYS A 56 10.36 5.38 0.64
CA LYS A 56 9.94 4.33 1.58
C LYS A 56 11.11 3.44 1.99
N ILE A 57 11.96 3.02 1.06
CA ILE A 57 13.14 2.19 1.36
C ILE A 57 14.04 2.92 2.35
N ASN A 58 14.36 4.20 2.11
CA ASN A 58 15.18 4.99 3.02
C ASN A 58 14.57 5.11 4.43
N LYS A 59 13.23 5.21 4.52
CA LYS A 59 12.52 5.29 5.80
C LYS A 59 12.54 3.97 6.57
N TYR A 60 12.33 2.83 5.90
CA TYR A 60 12.04 1.56 6.58
C TYR A 60 13.17 0.53 6.55
N LYS A 61 14.16 0.65 5.65
CA LYS A 61 15.16 -0.41 5.41
C LYS A 61 15.95 -0.75 6.66
N VAL A 62 16.49 0.24 7.36
CA VAL A 62 17.33 0.02 8.56
C VAL A 62 16.53 -0.69 9.66
N ALA A 63 15.36 -0.16 10.01
CA ALA A 63 14.49 -0.77 11.03
C ALA A 63 13.97 -2.16 10.64
N ALA A 64 13.76 -2.42 9.34
CA ALA A 64 13.43 -3.76 8.86
C ALA A 64 14.61 -4.72 9.04
N GLU A 65 15.83 -4.30 8.72
CA GLU A 65 17.05 -5.09 8.89
C GLU A 65 17.34 -5.40 10.36
N GLU A 66 17.16 -4.45 11.27
CA GLU A 66 17.27 -4.66 12.72
C GLU A 66 16.31 -5.75 13.23
N ARG A 67 15.09 -5.82 12.65
CA ARG A 67 14.10 -6.87 12.93
C ARG A 67 14.36 -8.16 12.15
N ARG A 68 15.50 -8.29 11.47
CA ARG A 68 15.83 -9.40 10.55
C ARG A 68 14.75 -9.62 9.49
N ALA A 69 14.03 -8.58 9.09
CA ALA A 69 13.01 -8.59 8.06
C ALA A 69 13.53 -7.97 6.75
N THR A 70 12.78 -8.17 5.66
CA THR A 70 13.00 -7.52 4.37
C THR A 70 11.89 -6.52 4.11
N PHE A 71 12.22 -5.28 3.75
CA PHE A 71 11.21 -4.28 3.39
C PHE A 71 10.90 -4.30 1.89
N CYS A 72 9.62 -4.31 1.52
CA CYS A 72 9.18 -4.29 0.14
C CYS A 72 8.14 -3.17 -0.08
N PRO A 73 8.48 -2.08 -0.80
CA PRO A 73 7.52 -1.02 -1.07
C PRO A 73 6.50 -1.47 -2.13
N LEU A 74 5.21 -1.28 -1.87
CA LEU A 74 4.14 -1.55 -2.83
C LEU A 74 3.62 -0.24 -3.42
N ILE A 75 4.28 0.23 -4.49
CA ILE A 75 3.94 1.51 -5.13
C ILE A 75 3.16 1.27 -6.43
N ILE A 76 2.02 1.92 -6.56
CA ILE A 76 1.17 1.87 -7.76
C ILE A 76 0.64 3.27 -8.08
N THR A 77 0.43 3.58 -9.36
CA THR A 77 -0.23 4.83 -9.74
C THR A 77 -1.75 4.71 -9.67
N VAL A 78 -2.43 5.86 -9.62
CA VAL A 78 -3.91 5.90 -9.76
C VAL A 78 -4.39 5.25 -11.07
N ASP A 79 -3.55 5.30 -12.11
CA ASP A 79 -3.81 4.72 -13.44
C ASP A 79 -3.43 3.22 -13.53
N GLY A 80 -3.01 2.60 -12.42
CA GLY A 80 -2.70 1.17 -12.36
C GLY A 80 -1.27 0.77 -12.79
N VAL A 81 -0.37 1.73 -13.01
CA VAL A 81 1.04 1.43 -13.32
C VAL A 81 1.78 1.11 -12.01
N ALA A 82 2.19 -0.13 -11.84
CA ALA A 82 2.86 -0.60 -10.63
C ALA A 82 4.39 -0.55 -10.75
N HIS A 83 5.08 -0.21 -9.65
CA HIS A 83 6.54 -0.30 -9.55
C HIS A 83 7.03 -1.75 -9.63
N ALA A 84 8.29 -1.96 -10.02
CA ALA A 84 8.87 -3.28 -10.24
C ALA A 84 8.76 -4.21 -9.02
N SER A 85 8.96 -3.70 -7.80
CA SER A 85 8.79 -4.47 -6.56
C SER A 85 7.37 -5.01 -6.39
N PHE A 86 6.36 -4.18 -6.69
CA PHE A 86 4.96 -4.59 -6.59
C PHE A 86 4.62 -5.59 -7.71
N GLN A 87 5.10 -5.37 -8.93
CA GLN A 87 4.93 -6.35 -10.01
C GLN A 87 5.55 -7.71 -9.66
N ALA A 88 6.75 -7.72 -9.07
CA ALA A 88 7.41 -8.94 -8.59
C ALA A 88 6.59 -9.63 -7.49
N PHE A 89 6.05 -8.85 -6.54
CA PHE A 89 5.17 -9.38 -5.50
C PHE A 89 3.92 -10.04 -6.09
N LEU A 90 3.23 -9.39 -7.03
CA LEU A 90 2.04 -9.95 -7.68
C LEU A 90 2.35 -11.24 -8.46
N ARG A 91 3.47 -11.29 -9.18
CA ARG A 91 3.93 -12.52 -9.87
C ARG A 91 4.14 -13.66 -8.89
N ARG A 92 4.75 -13.36 -7.74
CA ARG A 92 5.03 -14.37 -6.71
C ARG A 92 3.76 -14.87 -6.02
N VAL A 93 2.85 -13.98 -5.67
CA VAL A 93 1.51 -14.35 -5.15
C VAL A 93 0.78 -15.22 -6.16
N SER A 94 0.82 -14.86 -7.44
CA SER A 94 0.16 -15.63 -8.52
C SER A 94 0.75 -17.05 -8.64
N ALA A 95 2.08 -17.19 -8.56
CA ALA A 95 2.74 -18.49 -8.58
C ALA A 95 2.37 -19.37 -7.37
N GLN A 96 2.38 -18.79 -6.16
CA GLN A 96 2.00 -19.49 -4.93
C GLN A 96 0.53 -19.94 -4.96
N LEU A 97 -0.37 -19.07 -5.41
CA LEU A 97 -1.80 -19.40 -5.54
C LEU A 97 -2.06 -20.43 -6.62
N SER A 98 -1.35 -20.38 -7.75
CA SER A 98 -1.44 -21.38 -8.82
C SER A 98 -1.06 -22.77 -8.32
N ALA A 99 0.04 -22.89 -7.58
CA ALA A 99 0.44 -24.14 -6.94
C ALA A 99 -0.59 -24.62 -5.91
N LYS A 100 -1.06 -23.72 -5.02
CA LYS A 100 -2.04 -24.05 -3.98
C LYS A 100 -3.38 -24.51 -4.55
N TRP A 101 -3.89 -23.84 -5.57
CA TRP A 101 -5.20 -24.11 -6.15
C TRP A 101 -5.16 -25.13 -7.28
N ARG A 102 -3.97 -25.58 -7.71
CA ARG A 102 -3.78 -26.47 -8.86
C ARG A 102 -4.47 -25.94 -10.11
N ARG A 103 -4.30 -24.65 -10.39
CA ARG A 103 -4.86 -23.94 -11.56
C ARG A 103 -3.74 -23.38 -12.45
N PRO A 104 -3.97 -23.22 -13.77
CA PRO A 104 -2.97 -22.62 -14.66
C PRO A 104 -2.52 -21.24 -14.20
N LEU A 105 -1.21 -20.96 -14.28
CA LEU A 105 -0.63 -19.70 -13.82
C LEU A 105 -1.23 -18.48 -14.52
N SER A 106 -1.55 -18.59 -15.81
CA SER A 106 -2.18 -17.51 -16.59
C SER A 106 -3.54 -17.13 -16.02
N SER A 107 -4.38 -18.11 -15.69
CA SER A 107 -5.72 -17.90 -15.11
C SER A 107 -5.63 -17.24 -13.73
N VAL A 108 -4.72 -17.70 -12.87
CA VAL A 108 -4.53 -17.13 -11.53
C VAL A 108 -3.91 -15.74 -11.60
N THR A 109 -2.95 -15.51 -12.49
CA THR A 109 -2.36 -14.18 -12.71
C THR A 109 -3.42 -13.18 -13.16
N ASN A 110 -4.31 -13.58 -14.09
CA ASN A 110 -5.42 -12.74 -14.51
C ASN A 110 -6.37 -12.44 -13.34
N TRP A 111 -6.73 -13.46 -12.57
CA TRP A 111 -7.56 -13.29 -11.37
C TRP A 111 -6.94 -12.30 -10.36
N VAL A 112 -5.64 -12.43 -10.07
CA VAL A 112 -4.91 -11.52 -9.18
C VAL A 112 -4.93 -10.08 -9.73
N ARG A 113 -4.67 -9.89 -11.03
CA ARG A 113 -4.70 -8.56 -11.68
C ARG A 113 -6.07 -7.90 -11.56
N VAL A 114 -7.15 -8.63 -11.85
CA VAL A 114 -8.52 -8.12 -11.74
C VAL A 114 -8.85 -7.72 -10.30
N ARG A 115 -8.50 -8.57 -9.32
CA ARG A 115 -8.70 -8.25 -7.90
C ARG A 115 -7.93 -6.99 -7.48
N MET A 116 -6.69 -6.84 -7.95
CA MET A 116 -5.89 -5.65 -7.67
C MET A 116 -6.47 -4.38 -8.31
N GLN A 117 -6.96 -4.45 -9.55
CA GLN A 117 -7.61 -3.33 -10.22
C GLN A 117 -8.88 -2.88 -9.50
N ILE A 118 -9.73 -3.82 -9.10
CA ILE A 118 -10.95 -3.51 -8.32
C ILE A 118 -10.58 -2.86 -6.98
N SER A 119 -9.57 -3.38 -6.28
CA SER A 119 -9.08 -2.78 -5.03
C SER A 119 -8.53 -1.38 -5.24
N LEU A 120 -7.78 -1.13 -6.33
CA LEU A 120 -7.27 0.20 -6.66
C LEU A 120 -8.40 1.18 -6.94
N ILE A 121 -9.39 0.80 -7.75
CA ILE A 121 -10.57 1.62 -8.04
C ILE A 121 -11.28 2.00 -6.74
N ARG A 122 -11.53 1.02 -5.85
CA ARG A 122 -12.15 1.27 -4.54
C ARG A 122 -11.33 2.22 -3.67
N ALA A 123 -10.00 2.07 -3.64
CA ALA A 123 -9.13 2.93 -2.86
C ALA A 123 -9.12 4.38 -3.40
N VAL A 124 -9.11 4.55 -4.72
CA VAL A 124 -9.20 5.86 -5.37
C VAL A 124 -10.58 6.49 -5.16
N ASP A 125 -11.65 5.73 -5.36
CA ASP A 125 -13.02 6.17 -5.16
C ASP A 125 -13.27 6.63 -3.71
N LEU A 126 -12.85 5.85 -2.71
CA LEU A 126 -12.93 6.23 -1.30
C LEU A 126 -12.17 7.53 -1.01
N ARG A 127 -11.04 7.75 -1.69
CA ARG A 127 -10.23 8.97 -1.52
C ARG A 127 -10.87 10.20 -2.16
N LEU A 128 -11.61 10.03 -3.25
CA LEU A 128 -12.34 11.11 -3.93
C LEU A 128 -13.65 11.45 -3.22
N ARG A 129 -14.38 10.45 -2.72
CA ARG A 129 -15.68 10.62 -2.05
C ARG A 129 -15.59 11.02 -0.58
N GLY A 130 -14.45 10.77 0.07
CA GLY A 130 -14.28 11.06 1.49
C GLY A 130 -13.97 12.54 1.76
N SER A 131 -14.83 13.23 2.52
CA SER A 131 -14.38 14.37 3.31
C SER A 131 -13.49 13.84 4.45
N ARG A 132 -12.36 14.49 4.71
CA ARG A 132 -11.53 14.19 5.89
C ARG A 132 -12.24 14.74 7.14
N LEU A 133 -13.34 14.12 7.55
CA LEU A 133 -13.90 14.38 8.87
C LEU A 133 -13.06 13.60 9.88
N LYS A 134 -12.58 14.30 10.92
CA LYS A 134 -11.99 13.65 12.09
C LYS A 134 -13.03 12.66 12.61
N TRP A 135 -12.63 11.43 12.83
CA TRP A 135 -13.41 10.44 13.58
C TRP A 135 -13.41 10.82 15.06
N THR A 136 -13.90 12.02 15.38
CA THR A 136 -14.20 12.48 16.74
C THR A 136 -15.66 12.90 16.77
N SER A 137 -16.51 12.03 16.27
CA SER A 137 -17.82 11.78 16.85
C SER A 137 -18.23 10.44 16.26
N SER A 138 -18.36 9.45 17.13
CA SER A 138 -19.27 8.34 16.87
C SER A 138 -20.66 8.95 16.83
N GLY A 139 -21.01 9.56 15.70
CA GLY A 139 -22.39 9.87 15.39
C GLY A 139 -23.07 8.53 15.22
N PHE A 140 -23.68 8.04 16.29
CA PHE A 140 -24.71 7.01 16.19
C PHE A 140 -25.71 7.46 15.12
N GLU A 141 -26.09 6.56 14.22
CA GLU A 141 -27.11 6.79 13.18
C GLU A 141 -28.52 7.00 13.76
N ASP A 142 -28.67 6.98 15.08
CA ASP A 142 -29.90 7.34 15.77
C ASP A 142 -29.59 8.52 16.69
N GLY A 143 -30.30 9.64 16.54
CA GLY A 143 -30.00 10.95 17.11
C GLY A 143 -30.12 11.06 18.64
N ALA A 144 -29.63 10.08 19.39
CA ALA A 144 -29.66 10.01 20.84
C ALA A 144 -28.23 9.80 21.36
N GLY A 145 -27.56 10.90 21.73
CA GLY A 145 -26.22 10.78 22.30
C GLY A 145 -25.47 12.09 22.53
N LEU A 146 -26.15 13.13 23.03
CA LEU A 146 -25.46 14.20 23.76
C LEU A 146 -25.54 13.89 25.25
N PRO A 147 -24.40 13.67 25.93
CA PRO A 147 -24.24 14.07 27.30
C PRO A 147 -23.26 15.24 27.37
N PHE A 148 -23.82 16.41 27.63
CA PHE A 148 -23.33 17.51 28.45
C PHE A 148 -21.87 17.99 28.27
N LEU A 149 -21.79 19.20 27.73
CA LEU A 149 -20.71 20.16 27.92
C LEU A 149 -20.55 20.44 29.42
N GLY A 150 -19.42 20.06 30.01
CA GLY A 150 -18.96 20.57 31.31
C GLY A 150 -18.20 21.87 31.12
N GLN A 151 -18.48 22.83 31.99
CA GLN A 151 -17.95 24.20 32.06
C GLN A 151 -16.42 24.30 32.09
#